data_AF-A0A7J4ZN16-F1
#
_entry.id   AF-A0A7J4ZN16-F1
#
_cell.length_a   1.000
_cell.length_b   1.000
_cell.length_c   1.000
_cell.angle_alpha   90.00
_cell.angle_beta   90.00
_cell.angle_gamma   90.00
#
_symmetry.space_group_name_H-M   'P 1'
#
loop_
_entity.id
_entity.type
_entity.pdbx_description
1 polymer ?
#
loop_
_entity_poly.entity_id
_entity_poly.type
_entity_poly.pdbx_seq_one_letter_code
_entity_poly.pdbx_strand_id
1 'polypeptide(L)'
;MRLMQVLMLLISATVMACSGGGSNNTISNSPTQLSPGQSITLVSGQTINVPSGATVQFPNSGGGVNTINGDYDTVKMTSGALTINGNNNTVNTTAGAVVSVPTSATGPANNTVVAVLSATLSADQAVFESCFLSPSVAYEFHYLLPITGMPENGTNYFEANYFSISASPLTNGTQQLNSSALTSIANTLSVITPKKVRYIVNGQIYASSFQKVSYQGTGVRYDTLAADGITALCSDLRSNYSIVPLTGTVVSAPTDLAHALSLLFYNPSLLTPSATWKIGAAYMKFTATTIGDTYEVLDWDTTTTGNTPSPVATNSTITTLMTSGGIVSSSDGITYNMTNGNISIINGINTYIATTPIINETGTRYRTFYELNGNVYAGVLLKDGSIAGGMPFYVAAPGTPSGYTKDYSPTYQIRLNKIAIDSLKSAVTF
;
A
#
# COMPACT_ATOMS: atom_id res chain seq x y z
N MET A 1 46.38 -23.78 -26.74
CA MET A 1 47.78 -23.38 -26.45
C MET A 1 47.88 -23.18 -24.94
N ARG A 2 48.60 -24.10 -24.26
CA ARG A 2 49.14 -24.11 -22.87
C ARG A 2 48.26 -23.52 -21.73
N LEU A 3 47.63 -24.28 -20.83
CA LEU A 3 48.14 -25.17 -19.75
C LEU A 3 48.61 -24.42 -18.47
N MET A 4 47.87 -24.66 -17.36
CA MET A 4 48.25 -24.68 -15.91
C MET A 4 48.70 -23.35 -15.25
N GLN A 5 48.36 -22.97 -14.01
CA GLN A 5 48.25 -23.64 -12.69
C GLN A 5 47.29 -22.80 -11.79
N VAL A 6 46.26 -23.35 -11.16
CA VAL A 6 46.20 -23.79 -9.74
C VAL A 6 46.94 -22.88 -8.74
N LEU A 7 46.17 -22.06 -8.00
CA LEU A 7 46.49 -21.74 -6.61
C LEU A 7 45.21 -21.82 -5.77
N MET A 8 45.19 -22.88 -4.97
CA MET A 8 44.23 -23.20 -3.93
C MET A 8 44.61 -22.40 -2.69
N LEU A 9 43.76 -21.47 -2.26
CA LEU A 9 43.86 -20.87 -0.92
C LEU A 9 42.61 -21.23 -0.13
N LEU A 10 42.77 -22.23 0.73
CA LEU A 10 41.87 -22.51 1.84
C LEU A 10 41.78 -21.25 2.72
N ILE A 11 40.59 -20.66 2.78
CA ILE A 11 40.21 -19.83 3.94
C ILE A 11 39.19 -20.67 4.70
N SER A 12 39.65 -21.20 5.83
CA SER A 12 38.84 -21.88 6.83
C SER A 12 37.70 -20.96 7.27
N ALA A 13 36.48 -21.29 6.87
CA ALA A 13 35.28 -20.80 7.51
C ALA A 13 35.22 -21.41 8.91
N THR A 14 35.68 -20.67 9.92
CA THR A 14 35.21 -20.90 11.29
C THR A 14 33.74 -20.48 11.33
N VAL A 15 32.87 -21.42 10.98
CA VAL A 15 31.47 -21.39 11.40
C VAL A 15 31.50 -21.48 12.91
N MET A 16 31.38 -20.32 13.57
CA MET A 16 30.97 -20.28 14.95
C MET A 16 29.51 -20.73 14.96
N ALA A 17 29.32 -22.05 15.04
CA ALA A 17 28.06 -22.66 15.38
C ALA A 17 27.76 -22.22 16.82
N CYS A 18 27.13 -21.06 16.97
CA CYS A 18 26.32 -20.84 18.14
C CYS A 18 25.16 -21.82 17.99
N SER A 19 25.24 -22.91 18.75
CA SER A 19 24.14 -23.84 18.99
C SER A 19 23.02 -23.06 19.67
N GLY A 20 22.26 -22.31 18.87
CA GLY A 20 20.94 -21.84 19.23
C GLY A 20 20.08 -23.08 19.29
N GLY A 21 20.07 -23.72 20.47
CA GLY A 21 19.08 -24.70 20.82
C GLY A 21 17.72 -24.03 20.64
N GLY A 22 17.12 -24.24 19.47
CA GLY A 22 15.70 -24.09 19.28
C GLY A 22 15.05 -25.11 20.18
N SER A 23 14.91 -24.78 21.46
CA SER A 23 13.81 -25.28 22.25
C SER A 23 12.60 -25.00 21.39
N ASN A 24 12.03 -26.07 20.82
CA ASN A 24 10.61 -26.11 20.58
C ASN A 24 10.00 -25.73 21.93
N ASN A 25 9.76 -24.43 22.12
CA ASN A 25 8.88 -23.94 23.14
C ASN A 25 7.51 -24.34 22.60
N THR A 26 7.22 -25.64 22.65
CA THR A 26 5.88 -26.09 23.01
C THR A 26 5.61 -25.33 24.29
N ILE A 27 4.98 -24.16 24.13
CA ILE A 27 4.39 -23.43 25.23
C ILE A 27 3.55 -24.52 25.90
N SER A 28 4.00 -24.94 27.08
CA SER A 28 3.22 -25.82 27.92
C SER A 28 1.97 -25.03 28.21
N ASN A 29 0.92 -25.26 27.43
CA ASN A 29 -0.36 -24.55 27.52
C ASN A 29 -1.13 -24.91 28.81
N SER A 30 -0.51 -25.61 29.76
CA SER A 30 -1.02 -25.66 31.12
C SER A 30 -0.88 -24.27 31.73
N PRO A 31 -1.99 -23.58 32.03
CA PRO A 31 -1.94 -22.25 32.60
C PRO A 31 -1.10 -22.23 33.88
N THR A 32 -0.23 -21.24 34.03
CA THR A 32 0.51 -21.06 35.29
C THR A 32 -0.50 -20.74 36.38
N GLN A 33 -0.48 -21.50 37.48
CA GLN A 33 -1.35 -21.26 38.62
C GLN A 33 -0.74 -20.20 39.55
N LEU A 34 -1.54 -19.20 39.95
CA LEU A 34 -1.15 -18.27 41.02
C LEU A 34 -1.65 -18.76 42.38
N SER A 35 -0.75 -18.76 43.36
CA SER A 35 -1.06 -19.08 44.75
C SER A 35 -1.55 -17.84 45.53
N PRO A 36 -2.28 -18.02 46.65
CA PRO A 36 -2.66 -16.91 47.53
C PRO A 36 -1.47 -16.01 47.92
N GLY A 37 -1.67 -14.70 47.84
CA GLY A 37 -0.64 -13.69 48.12
C GLY A 37 0.28 -13.35 46.95
N GLN A 38 0.14 -14.02 45.80
CA GLN A 38 0.94 -13.72 44.61
C GLN A 38 0.25 -12.74 43.67
N SER A 39 1.06 -12.01 42.90
CA SER A 39 0.61 -11.19 41.77
C SER A 39 1.52 -11.38 40.57
N ILE A 40 0.97 -11.16 39.37
CA ILE A 40 1.71 -11.18 38.12
C ILE A 40 1.17 -10.12 37.16
N THR A 41 2.06 -9.43 36.46
CA THR A 41 1.69 -8.63 35.29
C THR A 41 1.66 -9.53 34.07
N LEU A 42 0.48 -9.65 33.44
CA LEU A 42 0.32 -10.52 32.29
C LEU A 42 1.04 -9.96 31.07
N VAL A 43 1.73 -10.83 30.33
CA VAL A 43 2.23 -10.54 28.98
C VAL A 43 1.23 -11.01 27.91
N SER A 44 1.35 -10.48 26.70
CA SER A 44 0.47 -10.82 25.57
C SER A 44 0.41 -12.33 25.32
N GLY A 45 -0.80 -12.90 25.24
CA GLY A 45 -1.05 -14.33 25.05
C GLY A 45 -0.92 -15.18 26.32
N GLN A 46 -0.56 -14.59 27.46
CA GLN A 46 -0.39 -15.33 28.71
C GLN A 46 -1.74 -15.78 29.27
N THR A 47 -1.79 -17.04 29.70
CA THR A 47 -2.94 -17.63 30.37
C THR A 47 -2.53 -18.11 31.76
N ILE A 48 -3.30 -17.75 32.78
CA ILE A 48 -3.08 -18.16 34.16
C ILE A 48 -4.35 -18.71 34.80
N ASN A 49 -4.17 -19.64 35.73
CA ASN A 49 -5.24 -20.16 36.56
C ASN A 49 -5.22 -19.48 37.94
N VAL A 50 -6.39 -19.03 38.40
CA VAL A 50 -6.54 -18.34 39.68
C VAL A 50 -7.75 -18.85 40.47
N PRO A 51 -7.69 -18.85 41.81
CA PRO A 51 -8.85 -19.20 42.63
C PRO A 51 -9.89 -18.07 42.66
N SER A 52 -11.08 -18.38 43.18
CA SER A 52 -12.10 -17.37 43.50
C SER A 52 -11.53 -16.30 44.44
N GLY A 53 -11.94 -15.05 44.24
CA GLY A 53 -11.46 -13.87 44.97
C GLY A 53 -10.27 -13.18 44.32
N ALA A 54 -9.66 -13.76 43.28
CA ALA A 54 -8.60 -13.10 42.53
C ALA A 54 -9.09 -11.80 41.87
N THR A 55 -8.21 -10.81 41.78
CA THR A 55 -8.47 -9.53 41.14
C THR A 55 -7.65 -9.35 39.88
N VAL A 56 -8.24 -8.75 38.85
CA VAL A 56 -7.58 -8.32 37.61
C VAL A 56 -7.62 -6.81 37.56
N GLN A 57 -6.47 -6.16 37.69
CA GLN A 57 -6.31 -4.71 37.60
C GLN A 57 -5.85 -4.33 36.20
N PHE A 58 -6.57 -3.41 35.54
CA PHE A 58 -6.29 -3.02 34.17
C PHE A 58 -5.24 -1.90 34.12
N PRO A 59 -4.32 -1.90 33.13
CA PRO A 59 -3.21 -0.94 33.07
C PRO A 59 -3.66 0.49 32.75
N ASN A 60 -4.90 0.70 32.26
CA ASN A 60 -5.48 2.00 31.96
C ASN A 60 -6.99 2.00 32.26
N SER A 61 -7.54 3.12 32.75
CA SER A 61 -8.97 3.30 33.08
C SER A 61 -9.94 3.18 31.89
N GLY A 62 -9.43 2.99 30.66
CA GLY A 62 -10.22 2.75 29.44
C GLY A 62 -10.05 1.37 28.81
N GLY A 63 -9.19 0.50 29.35
CA GLY A 63 -9.02 -0.88 28.89
C GLY A 63 -10.04 -1.78 29.57
N GLY A 64 -11.28 -1.79 29.08
CA GLY A 64 -12.35 -2.60 29.63
C GLY A 64 -12.13 -4.11 29.46
N VAL A 65 -12.83 -4.90 30.27
CA VAL A 65 -12.97 -6.35 30.11
C VAL A 65 -13.59 -6.62 28.74
N ASN A 66 -12.92 -7.42 27.91
CA ASN A 66 -13.42 -7.71 26.56
C ASN A 66 -14.58 -8.70 26.59
N THR A 67 -14.54 -9.71 27.47
CA THR A 67 -15.63 -10.68 27.66
C THR A 67 -15.43 -11.45 28.97
N ILE A 68 -16.51 -11.84 29.64
CA ILE A 68 -16.52 -12.83 30.72
C ILE A 68 -17.47 -13.96 30.32
N ASN A 69 -16.97 -15.19 30.29
CA ASN A 69 -17.76 -16.39 30.06
C ASN A 69 -17.67 -17.30 31.29
N GLY A 70 -18.81 -17.64 31.89
CA GLY A 70 -18.90 -18.46 33.11
C GLY A 70 -20.28 -18.35 33.79
N ASP A 71 -20.46 -19.02 34.93
CA ASP A 71 -21.67 -18.91 35.74
C ASP A 71 -21.81 -17.44 36.21
N TYR A 72 -22.81 -16.74 35.67
CA TYR A 72 -22.94 -15.27 35.64
C TYR A 72 -23.14 -14.55 37.00
N ASP A 73 -23.04 -15.23 38.14
CA ASP A 73 -23.53 -14.72 39.43
C ASP A 73 -22.49 -13.92 40.26
N THR A 74 -21.31 -13.63 39.72
CA THR A 74 -20.16 -13.38 40.62
C THR A 74 -19.09 -12.38 40.15
N VAL A 75 -19.42 -11.43 39.27
CA VAL A 75 -18.46 -10.45 38.76
C VAL A 75 -18.75 -9.07 39.34
N LYS A 76 -17.85 -8.54 40.18
CA LYS A 76 -17.94 -7.17 40.70
C LYS A 76 -16.79 -6.34 40.13
N MET A 77 -17.14 -5.33 39.34
CA MET A 77 -16.21 -4.28 38.92
C MET A 77 -16.16 -3.21 40.00
N THR A 78 -14.97 -2.88 40.50
CA THR A 78 -14.77 -1.78 41.44
C THR A 78 -13.50 -1.04 41.05
N SER A 79 -13.65 0.23 40.66
CA SER A 79 -12.53 1.17 40.53
C SER A 79 -11.33 0.67 39.68
N GLY A 80 -11.58 0.16 38.48
CA GLY A 80 -10.50 -0.30 37.57
C GLY A 80 -9.90 -1.67 37.92
N ALA A 81 -10.51 -2.40 38.85
CA ALA A 81 -10.23 -3.79 39.13
C ALA A 81 -11.49 -4.65 39.00
N LEU A 82 -11.31 -5.84 38.46
CA LEU A 82 -12.32 -6.89 38.38
C LEU A 82 -12.04 -7.95 39.44
N THR A 83 -13.00 -8.24 40.33
CA THR A 83 -12.91 -9.41 41.21
C THR A 83 -13.65 -10.59 40.59
N ILE A 84 -12.95 -11.72 40.46
CA ILE A 84 -13.50 -12.99 39.98
C ILE A 84 -14.07 -13.73 41.18
N ASN A 85 -15.39 -13.86 41.30
CA ASN A 85 -15.96 -14.77 42.28
C ASN A 85 -16.51 -16.03 41.60
N GLY A 86 -16.59 -17.13 42.33
CA GLY A 86 -17.05 -18.41 41.80
C GLY A 86 -15.95 -19.19 41.07
N ASN A 87 -16.37 -20.16 40.26
CA ASN A 87 -15.53 -21.19 39.69
C ASN A 87 -15.70 -21.28 38.17
N ASN A 88 -14.68 -21.77 37.46
CA ASN A 88 -14.74 -22.03 36.01
C ASN A 88 -15.02 -20.79 35.14
N ASN A 89 -14.70 -19.60 35.64
CA ASN A 89 -14.81 -18.38 34.85
C ASN A 89 -13.63 -18.23 33.91
N THR A 90 -13.88 -17.66 32.72
CA THR A 90 -12.82 -17.18 31.82
C THR A 90 -12.91 -15.67 31.70
N VAL A 91 -11.81 -14.98 32.04
CA VAL A 91 -11.67 -13.53 31.93
C VAL A 91 -10.67 -13.21 30.82
N ASN A 92 -11.15 -12.53 29.78
CA ASN A 92 -10.28 -12.01 28.72
C ASN A 92 -9.89 -10.56 29.06
N THR A 93 -8.58 -10.33 29.25
CA THR A 93 -7.97 -9.04 29.58
C THR A 93 -6.86 -8.68 28.57
N THR A 94 -6.23 -7.52 28.71
CA THR A 94 -5.12 -7.07 27.86
C THR A 94 -3.76 -7.36 28.50
N ALA A 95 -2.70 -7.40 27.68
CA ALA A 95 -1.33 -7.40 28.17
C ALA A 95 -1.08 -6.17 29.08
N GLY A 96 -0.32 -6.35 30.15
CA GLY A 96 -0.09 -5.33 31.17
C GLY A 96 -1.10 -5.35 32.33
N ALA A 97 -2.19 -6.12 32.25
CA ALA A 97 -3.08 -6.32 33.38
C ALA A 97 -2.37 -7.05 34.53
N VAL A 98 -2.57 -6.58 35.75
CA VAL A 98 -2.01 -7.20 36.95
C VAL A 98 -3.05 -8.11 37.56
N VAL A 99 -2.76 -9.40 37.64
CA VAL A 99 -3.62 -10.37 38.31
C VAL A 99 -3.05 -10.65 39.69
N SER A 100 -3.86 -10.45 40.72
CA SER A 100 -3.47 -10.64 42.13
C SER A 100 -4.42 -11.62 42.80
N VAL A 101 -3.86 -12.57 43.55
CA VAL A 101 -4.65 -13.49 44.37
C VAL A 101 -4.54 -13.03 45.83
N PRO A 102 -5.64 -12.65 46.49
CA PRO A 102 -5.56 -12.22 47.88
C PRO A 102 -5.10 -13.39 48.78
N THR A 103 -4.45 -13.08 49.90
CA THR A 103 -4.00 -14.11 50.87
C THR A 103 -5.16 -14.89 51.49
N SER A 104 -6.37 -14.33 51.46
CA SER A 104 -7.61 -14.96 51.92
C SER A 104 -8.30 -15.83 50.86
N ALA A 105 -7.76 -15.93 49.64
CA ALA A 105 -8.36 -16.77 48.60
C ALA A 105 -8.31 -18.25 49.02
N THR A 106 -9.46 -18.91 48.98
CA THR A 106 -9.61 -20.33 49.29
C THR A 106 -10.33 -21.02 48.14
N GLY A 107 -10.00 -22.30 47.89
CA GLY A 107 -10.60 -23.08 46.81
C GLY A 107 -9.65 -23.35 45.62
N PRO A 108 -10.10 -24.16 44.65
CA PRO A 108 -9.27 -24.56 43.50
C PRO A 108 -9.04 -23.38 42.55
N ALA A 109 -7.87 -23.34 41.91
CA ALA A 109 -7.58 -22.39 40.84
C ALA A 109 -8.16 -22.86 39.51
N ASN A 110 -9.48 -22.78 39.38
CA ASN A 110 -10.21 -23.21 38.19
C ASN A 110 -10.79 -22.04 37.39
N ASN A 111 -10.49 -20.79 37.76
CA ASN A 111 -10.78 -19.64 36.91
C ASN A 111 -9.57 -19.36 36.02
N THR A 112 -9.81 -19.05 34.76
CA THR A 112 -8.79 -18.75 33.76
C THR A 112 -8.77 -17.25 33.48
N VAL A 113 -7.60 -16.62 33.57
CA VAL A 113 -7.40 -15.25 33.09
C VAL A 113 -6.46 -15.30 31.89
N VAL A 114 -6.92 -14.77 30.78
CA VAL A 114 -6.20 -14.75 29.50
C VAL A 114 -5.91 -13.30 29.15
N ALA A 115 -4.62 -12.93 29.06
CA ALA A 115 -4.24 -11.73 28.35
C ALA A 115 -4.31 -12.01 26.85
N VAL A 116 -5.37 -11.52 26.20
CA VAL A 116 -5.53 -11.70 24.76
C VAL A 116 -4.33 -11.11 24.03
N LEU A 117 -3.92 -11.77 22.95
CA LEU A 117 -2.82 -11.26 22.13
C LEU A 117 -3.16 -9.85 21.68
N SER A 118 -2.38 -8.86 22.13
CA SER A 118 -2.45 -7.52 21.57
C SER A 118 -1.99 -7.61 20.12
N ALA A 119 -2.85 -7.18 19.21
CA ALA A 119 -2.46 -7.08 17.82
C ALA A 119 -1.22 -6.18 17.73
N THR A 120 -0.19 -6.64 17.02
CA THR A 120 1.04 -5.88 16.78
C THR A 120 1.14 -5.60 15.29
N LEU A 121 1.71 -4.45 14.95
CA LEU A 121 1.95 -4.09 13.56
C LEU A 121 2.94 -5.09 12.95
N SER A 122 2.67 -5.53 11.73
CA SER A 122 3.69 -6.15 10.89
C SER A 122 4.81 -5.15 10.57
N ALA A 123 5.94 -5.64 10.04
CA ALA A 123 7.01 -4.77 9.55
C ALA A 123 6.51 -3.76 8.49
N ASP A 124 5.69 -4.22 7.55
CA ASP A 124 5.10 -3.38 6.51
C ASP A 124 4.16 -2.31 7.10
N GLN A 125 3.30 -2.72 8.03
CA GLN A 125 2.36 -1.82 8.71
C GLN A 125 3.09 -0.77 9.54
N ALA A 126 4.17 -1.14 10.24
CA ALA A 126 5.00 -0.22 11.00
C ALA A 126 5.71 0.82 10.10
N VAL A 127 6.26 0.39 8.96
CA VAL A 127 6.84 1.32 7.98
C VAL A 127 5.78 2.26 7.43
N PHE A 128 4.61 1.73 7.05
CA PHE A 128 3.49 2.53 6.58
C PHE A 128 3.08 3.59 7.62
N GLU A 129 2.87 3.21 8.89
CA GLU A 129 2.47 4.17 9.93
C GLU A 129 3.55 5.22 10.18
N SER A 130 4.83 4.87 10.14
CA SER A 130 5.91 5.86 10.30
C SER A 130 5.86 6.99 9.28
N CYS A 131 5.28 6.71 8.10
CA CYS A 131 5.19 7.64 6.97
C CYS A 131 3.82 8.32 6.84
N PHE A 132 2.72 7.65 7.22
CA PHE A 132 1.35 8.13 6.99
C PHE A 132 0.59 8.50 8.27
N LEU A 133 0.96 7.97 9.44
CA LEU A 133 0.24 8.28 10.67
C LEU A 133 0.55 9.70 11.12
N SER A 134 -0.49 10.53 11.22
CA SER A 134 -0.37 11.93 11.65
C SER A 134 0.44 12.03 12.96
N PRO A 135 1.41 12.96 13.05
CA PRO A 135 1.63 14.12 12.17
C PRO A 135 2.49 13.84 10.92
N SER A 136 2.92 12.60 10.67
CA SER A 136 3.66 12.25 9.46
C SER A 136 2.76 12.31 8.22
N VAL A 137 3.38 12.63 7.08
CA VAL A 137 2.72 12.62 5.77
C VAL A 137 3.66 12.04 4.71
N ALA A 138 3.09 11.33 3.75
CA ALA A 138 3.81 10.76 2.61
C ALA A 138 3.43 11.50 1.32
N TYR A 139 4.42 11.96 0.58
CA TYR A 139 4.22 12.73 -0.65
C TYR A 139 4.24 11.86 -1.89
N GLU A 140 3.26 12.05 -2.75
CA GLU A 140 3.24 11.55 -4.12
C GLU A 140 3.59 12.70 -5.06
N PHE A 141 4.30 12.40 -6.14
CA PHE A 141 4.68 13.36 -7.15
C PHE A 141 4.01 13.03 -8.48
N HIS A 142 3.70 14.07 -9.23
CA HIS A 142 3.16 14.02 -10.59
C HIS A 142 4.01 14.93 -11.46
N TYR A 143 4.40 14.46 -12.63
CA TYR A 143 5.25 15.27 -13.50
C TYR A 143 5.08 14.96 -14.97
N LEU A 144 5.24 16.00 -15.77
CA LEU A 144 5.56 15.93 -17.19
C LEU A 144 6.65 16.96 -17.43
N LEU A 145 7.88 16.50 -17.54
CA LEU A 145 9.08 17.32 -17.73
C LEU A 145 9.66 17.09 -19.13
N PRO A 146 10.36 18.07 -19.71
CA PRO A 146 11.00 17.87 -21.00
C PRO A 146 12.21 16.94 -20.84
N ILE A 147 12.42 16.09 -21.84
CA ILE A 147 13.59 15.18 -21.90
C ILE A 147 14.89 15.97 -22.03
N THR A 148 14.84 17.15 -22.66
CA THR A 148 15.96 18.08 -22.83
C THR A 148 15.49 19.52 -22.72
N GLY A 149 16.34 20.41 -22.19
CA GLY A 149 16.03 21.83 -22.08
C GLY A 149 15.19 22.18 -20.84
N MET A 150 14.68 23.40 -20.80
CA MET A 150 13.89 23.93 -19.68
C MET A 150 12.39 23.66 -19.89
N PRO A 151 11.61 23.45 -18.81
CA PRO A 151 10.18 23.21 -18.91
C PRO A 151 9.40 24.49 -19.27
N GLU A 152 8.29 24.32 -19.97
CA GLU A 152 7.38 25.40 -20.38
C GLU A 152 6.11 25.39 -19.51
N ASN A 153 5.80 26.53 -18.90
CA ASN A 153 4.60 26.68 -18.07
C ASN A 153 3.31 26.50 -18.92
N GLY A 154 2.34 25.77 -18.39
CA GLY A 154 1.09 25.43 -19.07
C GLY A 154 1.15 24.16 -19.93
N THR A 155 2.34 23.62 -20.16
CA THR A 155 2.55 22.31 -20.82
C THR A 155 3.22 21.33 -19.88
N ASN A 156 4.32 21.75 -19.24
CA ASN A 156 5.03 20.95 -18.25
C ASN A 156 4.50 21.22 -16.84
N TYR A 157 4.65 20.21 -15.98
CA TYR A 157 4.31 20.30 -14.56
C TYR A 157 5.26 19.45 -13.73
N PHE A 158 5.50 19.89 -12.50
CA PHE A 158 6.15 19.08 -11.46
C PHE A 158 5.53 19.45 -10.13
N GLU A 159 4.69 18.56 -9.62
CA GLU A 159 3.79 18.85 -8.51
C GLU A 159 3.71 17.66 -7.55
N ALA A 160 3.19 17.91 -6.36
CA ALA A 160 2.96 16.89 -5.36
C ALA A 160 1.74 17.20 -4.49
N ASN A 161 1.13 16.13 -4.02
CA ASN A 161 0.19 16.10 -2.91
C ASN A 161 0.76 15.21 -1.80
N TYR A 162 0.24 15.36 -0.59
CA TYR A 162 0.59 14.49 0.52
C TYR A 162 -0.61 13.75 1.05
N PHE A 163 -0.32 12.61 1.68
CA PHE A 163 -1.30 11.71 2.24
C PHE A 163 -1.02 11.42 3.71
N SER A 164 -2.08 11.25 4.49
CA SER A 164 -1.99 10.80 5.89
C SER A 164 -3.24 10.06 6.36
N ILE A 165 -3.12 9.40 7.50
CA ILE A 165 -4.21 8.80 8.26
C ILE A 165 -4.21 9.39 9.68
N SER A 166 -5.39 9.50 10.30
CA SER A 166 -5.57 10.12 11.61
C SER A 166 -5.28 9.18 12.78
N ALA A 167 -5.42 7.89 12.59
CA ALA A 167 -5.22 6.87 13.62
C ALA A 167 -4.74 5.55 12.99
N SER A 168 -4.21 4.63 13.80
CA SER A 168 -3.77 3.33 13.34
C SER A 168 -4.96 2.46 12.89
N PRO A 169 -4.92 1.85 11.68
CA PRO A 169 -5.93 0.87 11.29
C PRO A 169 -5.99 -0.37 12.19
N LEU A 170 -4.89 -0.69 12.91
CA LEU A 170 -4.82 -1.82 13.82
C LEU A 170 -5.77 -1.67 15.00
N THR A 171 -5.87 -0.46 15.55
CA THR A 171 -6.65 -0.16 16.76
C THR A 171 -7.98 0.54 16.45
N ASN A 172 -8.08 1.22 15.30
CA ASN A 172 -9.23 2.04 14.94
C ASN A 172 -9.98 1.53 13.70
N GLY A 173 -9.59 0.37 13.16
CA GLY A 173 -10.20 -0.20 11.95
C GLY A 173 -9.94 0.65 10.71
N THR A 174 -10.73 0.45 9.65
CA THR A 174 -10.56 1.17 8.38
C THR A 174 -10.52 2.68 8.56
N GLN A 175 -9.46 3.31 8.05
CA GLN A 175 -9.23 4.75 8.11
C GLN A 175 -9.47 5.39 6.75
N GLN A 176 -9.95 6.64 6.74
CA GLN A 176 -9.95 7.44 5.52
C GLN A 176 -8.54 7.99 5.27
N LEU A 177 -8.08 7.92 4.01
CA LEU A 177 -6.85 8.56 3.59
C LEU A 177 -7.12 10.05 3.36
N ASN A 178 -6.49 10.90 4.15
CA ASN A 178 -6.50 12.34 3.91
C ASN A 178 -5.54 12.64 2.77
N SER A 179 -5.97 13.41 1.78
CA SER A 179 -5.12 13.92 0.69
C SER A 179 -5.15 15.42 0.68
N SER A 180 -3.99 16.05 0.51
CA SER A 180 -3.91 17.47 0.21
C SER A 180 -4.33 17.75 -1.23
N ALA A 181 -4.59 19.03 -1.53
CA ALA A 181 -4.56 19.51 -2.91
C ALA A 181 -3.14 19.37 -3.50
N LEU A 182 -3.04 19.29 -4.82
CA LEU A 182 -1.77 19.35 -5.52
C LEU A 182 -1.12 20.72 -5.36
N THR A 183 0.20 20.72 -5.22
CA THR A 183 1.03 21.91 -5.11
C THR A 183 2.25 21.77 -5.99
N SER A 184 2.68 22.86 -6.62
CA SER A 184 3.89 22.83 -7.44
C SER A 184 5.13 22.58 -6.57
N ILE A 185 6.05 21.77 -7.08
CA ILE A 185 7.40 21.59 -6.54
C ILE A 185 8.34 22.64 -7.16
N ALA A 186 8.08 23.01 -8.40
CA ALA A 186 8.82 24.03 -9.14
C ALA A 186 8.30 25.44 -8.85
N ASN A 187 9.13 26.46 -9.04
CA ASN A 187 8.72 27.85 -8.78
C ASN A 187 8.11 28.55 -10.01
N THR A 188 8.35 28.06 -11.22
CA THR A 188 7.82 28.63 -12.48
C THR A 188 6.65 27.85 -13.09
N LEU A 189 6.38 26.63 -12.62
CA LEU A 189 5.31 25.79 -13.16
C LEU A 189 4.03 25.88 -12.34
N SER A 190 2.91 25.99 -13.06
CA SER A 190 1.57 25.97 -12.50
C SER A 190 1.11 24.54 -12.20
N VAL A 191 0.21 24.38 -11.23
CA VAL A 191 -0.49 23.11 -10.96
C VAL A 191 -1.49 22.85 -12.09
N ILE A 192 -1.58 21.60 -12.55
CA ILE A 192 -2.56 21.20 -13.56
C ILE A 192 -3.73 20.48 -12.87
N THR A 193 -4.95 20.70 -13.36
CA THR A 193 -6.11 19.96 -12.87
C THR A 193 -5.94 18.47 -13.17
N PRO A 194 -5.86 17.60 -12.15
CA PRO A 194 -5.62 16.19 -12.38
C PRO A 194 -6.86 15.56 -13.03
N LYS A 195 -6.62 14.69 -14.02
CA LYS A 195 -7.66 13.79 -14.51
C LYS A 195 -8.00 12.79 -13.42
N LYS A 196 -9.29 12.62 -13.13
CA LYS A 196 -9.75 11.53 -12.27
C LYS A 196 -9.69 10.21 -13.03
N VAL A 197 -9.16 9.18 -12.39
CA VAL A 197 -9.25 7.81 -12.90
C VAL A 197 -10.71 7.38 -12.82
N ARG A 198 -11.18 6.65 -13.85
CA ARG A 198 -12.57 6.21 -13.95
C ARG A 198 -12.62 4.70 -14.02
N TYR A 199 -13.70 4.14 -13.52
CA TYR A 199 -13.89 2.69 -13.42
C TYR A 199 -15.29 2.31 -13.84
N ILE A 200 -15.44 1.10 -14.37
CA ILE A 200 -16.75 0.47 -14.59
C ILE A 200 -17.06 -0.47 -13.45
N VAL A 201 -18.16 -0.19 -12.77
CA VAL A 201 -18.71 -1.02 -11.70
C VAL A 201 -20.21 -1.13 -11.94
N ASN A 202 -20.76 -2.36 -11.94
CA ASN A 202 -22.19 -2.63 -12.12
C ASN A 202 -22.83 -1.88 -13.31
N GLY A 203 -22.14 -1.85 -14.46
CA GLY A 203 -22.63 -1.22 -15.69
C GLY A 203 -22.68 0.31 -15.65
N GLN A 204 -21.97 0.95 -14.72
CA GLN A 204 -21.88 2.42 -14.64
C GLN A 204 -20.42 2.88 -14.57
N ILE A 205 -20.17 4.07 -15.12
CA ILE A 205 -18.86 4.72 -15.06
C ILE A 205 -18.81 5.63 -13.83
N TYR A 206 -17.88 5.35 -12.94
CA TYR A 206 -17.61 6.16 -11.76
C TYR A 206 -16.24 6.82 -11.87
N ALA A 207 -16.12 8.05 -11.37
CA ALA A 207 -14.84 8.71 -11.16
C ALA A 207 -14.35 8.45 -9.74
N SER A 208 -13.05 8.21 -9.56
CA SER A 208 -12.42 8.08 -8.24
C SER A 208 -12.63 9.33 -7.40
N SER A 209 -12.91 9.15 -6.11
CA SER A 209 -13.18 10.26 -5.19
C SER A 209 -12.25 10.27 -3.98
N PHE A 210 -12.29 9.22 -3.15
CA PHE A 210 -11.48 9.12 -1.94
C PHE A 210 -10.99 7.69 -1.75
N GLN A 211 -10.01 7.54 -0.86
CA GLN A 211 -9.41 6.26 -0.55
C GLN A 211 -9.59 5.94 0.93
N LYS A 212 -9.76 4.65 1.22
CA LYS A 212 -9.72 4.09 2.57
C LYS A 212 -8.54 3.15 2.70
N VAL A 213 -8.00 3.07 3.90
CA VAL A 213 -6.88 2.20 4.26
C VAL A 213 -7.27 1.28 5.39
N SER A 214 -6.97 0.00 5.25
CA SER A 214 -7.13 -1.00 6.31
C SER A 214 -5.96 -1.98 6.29
N TYR A 215 -5.85 -2.82 7.32
CA TYR A 215 -4.86 -3.89 7.36
C TYR A 215 -5.47 -5.21 6.93
N GLN A 216 -4.77 -5.92 6.05
CA GLN A 216 -5.13 -7.24 5.57
C GLN A 216 -3.87 -8.12 5.59
N GLY A 217 -3.87 -9.13 6.46
CA GLY A 217 -2.67 -9.91 6.74
C GLY A 217 -1.53 -9.01 7.24
N THR A 218 -0.35 -9.15 6.64
CA THR A 218 0.80 -8.28 6.94
C THR A 218 0.82 -6.99 6.14
N GLY A 219 -0.02 -6.85 5.10
CA GLY A 219 -0.01 -5.71 4.20
C GLY A 219 -0.99 -4.61 4.57
N VAL A 220 -1.05 -3.60 3.69
CA VAL A 220 -1.92 -2.44 3.80
C VAL A 220 -2.86 -2.43 2.59
N ARG A 221 -4.15 -2.65 2.85
CA ARG A 221 -5.18 -2.61 1.82
C ARG A 221 -5.61 -1.16 1.58
N TYR A 222 -5.64 -0.77 0.30
CA TYR A 222 -6.20 0.48 -0.17
C TYR A 222 -7.47 0.19 -0.95
N ASP A 223 -8.55 0.88 -0.62
CA ASP A 223 -9.80 0.85 -1.37
C ASP A 223 -10.05 2.24 -1.96
N THR A 224 -10.10 2.35 -3.29
CA THR A 224 -10.53 3.57 -3.97
C THR A 224 -12.03 3.52 -4.15
N LEU A 225 -12.72 4.59 -3.73
CA LEU A 225 -14.18 4.65 -3.70
C LEU A 225 -14.73 5.73 -4.64
N ALA A 226 -15.97 5.53 -5.08
CA ALA A 226 -16.77 6.56 -5.73
C ALA A 226 -17.16 7.68 -4.75
N ALA A 227 -17.78 8.74 -5.26
CA ALA A 227 -18.20 9.88 -4.45
C ALA A 227 -19.26 9.56 -3.38
N ASP A 228 -19.95 8.43 -3.48
CA ASP A 228 -21.03 8.01 -2.58
C ASP A 228 -20.56 7.46 -1.21
N GLY A 229 -19.28 7.16 -1.04
CA GLY A 229 -18.71 6.70 0.23
C GLY A 229 -18.60 5.19 0.35
N ILE A 230 -19.20 4.47 -0.60
CA ILE A 230 -19.64 3.09 -0.43
C ILE A 230 -19.18 2.23 -1.60
N THR A 231 -19.33 2.70 -2.84
CA THR A 231 -18.99 1.92 -4.04
C THR A 231 -17.47 1.83 -4.19
N ALA A 232 -16.92 0.63 -3.96
CA ALA A 232 -15.51 0.34 -4.23
C ALA A 232 -15.27 0.22 -5.73
N LEU A 233 -14.28 0.98 -6.23
CA LEU A 233 -13.93 1.07 -7.63
C LEU A 233 -12.72 0.20 -7.98
N CYS A 234 -11.73 0.19 -7.10
CA CYS A 234 -10.60 -0.72 -7.14
C CYS A 234 -10.03 -0.90 -5.74
N SER A 235 -9.32 -2.01 -5.55
CA SER A 235 -8.65 -2.33 -4.30
C SER A 235 -7.24 -2.84 -4.60
N ASP A 236 -6.26 -2.42 -3.80
CA ASP A 236 -4.89 -2.90 -3.88
C ASP A 236 -4.40 -3.35 -2.50
N LEU A 237 -3.65 -4.45 -2.46
CA LEU A 237 -2.82 -4.82 -1.32
C LEU A 237 -1.41 -4.27 -1.52
N ARG A 238 -0.98 -3.37 -0.64
CA ARG A 238 0.39 -2.85 -0.62
C ARG A 238 1.24 -3.61 0.39
N SER A 239 2.46 -3.94 -0.03
CA SER A 239 3.40 -4.75 0.76
C SER A 239 4.85 -4.44 0.36
N ASN A 240 5.81 -5.11 1.03
CA ASN A 240 7.25 -4.94 0.82
C ASN A 240 7.68 -3.48 1.03
N TYR A 241 7.16 -2.89 2.11
CA TYR A 241 7.47 -1.52 2.47
C TYR A 241 8.91 -1.42 2.97
N SER A 242 9.61 -0.39 2.50
CA SER A 242 10.96 -0.08 2.94
C SER A 242 11.17 1.43 2.96
N ILE A 243 12.07 1.90 3.82
CA ILE A 243 12.50 3.30 3.87
C ILE A 243 13.95 3.34 3.46
N VAL A 244 14.27 4.20 2.50
CA VAL A 244 15.64 4.42 2.04
C VAL A 244 16.03 5.86 2.36
N PRO A 245 17.04 6.06 3.23
CA PRO A 245 17.59 7.37 3.51
C PRO A 245 18.23 7.99 2.27
N LEU A 246 18.05 9.29 2.10
CA LEU A 246 18.65 10.08 1.04
C LEU A 246 19.77 10.95 1.63
N THR A 247 20.96 10.84 1.04
CA THR A 247 22.16 11.56 1.49
C THR A 247 22.98 12.02 0.29
N GLY A 248 23.88 12.97 0.49
CA GLY A 248 24.74 13.50 -0.58
C GLY A 248 23.99 14.45 -1.53
N THR A 249 24.49 14.56 -2.77
CA THR A 249 23.93 15.41 -3.81
C THR A 249 22.62 14.85 -4.37
N VAL A 250 21.66 15.73 -4.68
CA VAL A 250 20.36 15.34 -5.26
C VAL A 250 20.57 14.59 -6.56
N VAL A 251 21.44 15.09 -7.45
CA VAL A 251 21.76 14.46 -8.74
C VAL A 251 22.33 13.04 -8.66
N SER A 252 22.79 12.62 -7.48
CA SER A 252 23.32 11.27 -7.21
C SER A 252 22.32 10.41 -6.43
N ALA A 253 21.02 10.63 -6.66
CA ALA A 253 19.96 9.88 -6.02
C ALA A 253 20.10 8.36 -6.28
N PRO A 254 19.64 7.51 -5.33
CA PRO A 254 19.54 6.08 -5.54
C PRO A 254 18.79 5.74 -6.84
N THR A 255 19.23 4.70 -7.53
CA THR A 255 18.75 4.31 -8.87
C THR A 255 17.24 4.17 -8.95
N ASP A 256 16.61 3.61 -7.93
CA ASP A 256 15.17 3.42 -7.89
C ASP A 256 14.38 4.73 -7.75
N LEU A 257 14.88 5.71 -6.99
CA LEU A 257 14.33 7.07 -6.98
C LEU A 257 14.58 7.79 -8.32
N ALA A 258 15.78 7.64 -8.87
CA ALA A 258 16.12 8.22 -10.17
C ALA A 258 15.20 7.69 -11.28
N HIS A 259 14.86 6.40 -11.26
CA HIS A 259 13.89 5.80 -12.17
C HIS A 259 12.47 6.30 -11.94
N ALA A 260 12.03 6.44 -10.68
CA ALA A 260 10.68 6.90 -10.38
C ALA A 260 10.45 8.38 -10.76
N LEU A 261 11.50 9.19 -10.77
CA LEU A 261 11.53 10.58 -11.24
C LEU A 261 12.33 10.70 -12.56
N SER A 262 12.17 9.74 -13.46
CA SER A 262 13.04 9.50 -14.62
C SER A 262 13.39 10.75 -15.42
N LEU A 263 12.42 11.58 -15.79
CA LEU A 263 12.67 12.79 -16.59
C LEU A 263 13.49 13.84 -15.83
N LEU A 264 13.29 13.96 -14.51
CA LEU A 264 14.04 14.89 -13.68
C LEU A 264 15.53 14.52 -13.62
N PHE A 265 15.82 13.23 -13.50
CA PHE A 265 17.19 12.72 -13.40
C PHE A 265 17.86 12.46 -14.75
N TYR A 266 17.08 12.30 -15.81
CA TYR A 266 17.58 12.14 -17.17
C TYR A 266 18.02 13.47 -17.78
N ASN A 267 17.32 14.58 -17.49
CA ASN A 267 17.64 15.89 -18.04
C ASN A 267 18.53 16.69 -17.05
N PRO A 268 19.85 16.82 -17.32
CA PRO A 268 20.78 17.43 -16.37
C PRO A 268 20.55 18.93 -16.16
N SER A 269 19.78 19.61 -17.02
CA SER A 269 19.48 21.04 -16.87
C SER A 269 18.43 21.33 -15.79
N LEU A 270 17.71 20.32 -15.31
CA LEU A 270 16.58 20.48 -14.38
C LEU A 270 16.97 20.52 -12.91
N LEU A 271 18.21 20.14 -12.57
CA LEU A 271 18.71 20.05 -11.21
C LEU A 271 19.98 20.86 -11.04
N THR A 272 20.08 21.56 -9.91
CA THR A 272 21.31 22.21 -9.46
C THR A 272 22.31 21.13 -9.03
N PRO A 273 23.49 20.99 -9.69
CA PRO A 273 24.41 19.88 -9.42
C PRO A 273 24.95 19.82 -7.98
N SER A 274 25.05 20.96 -7.30
CA SER A 274 25.54 21.08 -5.93
C SER A 274 24.45 20.98 -4.86
N ALA A 275 23.18 20.87 -5.23
CA ALA A 275 22.11 20.75 -4.25
C ALA A 275 22.20 19.40 -3.53
N THR A 276 22.03 19.40 -2.21
CA THR A 276 22.14 18.20 -1.36
C THR A 276 20.83 17.86 -0.68
N TRP A 277 20.63 16.57 -0.43
CA TRP A 277 19.55 16.09 0.43
C TRP A 277 19.75 16.63 1.86
N LYS A 278 18.68 17.18 2.44
CA LYS A 278 18.69 17.61 3.85
C LYS A 278 18.70 16.38 4.77
N ILE A 279 19.27 16.54 5.97
CA ILE A 279 19.29 15.48 6.99
C ILE A 279 17.87 15.00 7.28
N GLY A 280 17.66 13.68 7.25
CA GLY A 280 16.35 13.07 7.44
C GLY A 280 15.52 12.94 6.17
N ALA A 281 16.01 13.40 5.01
CA ALA A 281 15.38 13.09 3.73
C ALA A 281 15.36 11.57 3.50
N ALA A 282 14.22 11.05 3.08
CA ALA A 282 14.05 9.64 2.77
C ALA A 282 12.89 9.45 1.79
N TYR A 283 12.87 8.30 1.14
CA TYR A 283 11.68 7.83 0.44
C TYR A 283 11.26 6.46 0.95
N MET A 284 9.96 6.22 0.86
CA MET A 284 9.33 4.93 1.10
C MET A 284 9.07 4.25 -0.24
N LYS A 285 9.42 2.97 -0.34
CA LYS A 285 9.19 2.11 -1.50
C LYS A 285 8.29 0.94 -1.13
N PHE A 286 7.35 0.60 -2.00
CA PHE A 286 6.41 -0.52 -1.80
C PHE A 286 5.96 -1.12 -3.14
N THR A 287 5.36 -2.31 -3.08
CA THR A 287 4.67 -2.97 -4.19
C THR A 287 3.17 -2.88 -3.97
N ALA A 288 2.38 -2.65 -5.01
CA ALA A 288 0.92 -2.71 -4.97
C ALA A 288 0.43 -3.87 -5.84
N THR A 289 -0.43 -4.71 -5.29
CA THR A 289 -1.03 -5.85 -5.99
C THR A 289 -2.53 -5.67 -6.03
N THR A 290 -3.12 -5.70 -7.21
CA THR A 290 -4.56 -5.52 -7.41
C THR A 290 -5.35 -6.66 -6.75
N ILE A 291 -6.43 -6.32 -6.04
CA ILE A 291 -7.39 -7.25 -5.44
C ILE A 291 -8.68 -7.20 -6.26
N GLY A 292 -9.04 -8.34 -6.86
CA GLY A 292 -10.15 -8.46 -7.79
C GLY A 292 -9.87 -7.82 -9.15
N ASP A 293 -10.59 -8.25 -10.17
CA ASP A 293 -10.47 -7.65 -11.50
C ASP A 293 -10.95 -6.18 -11.47
N THR A 294 -10.10 -5.28 -11.97
CA THR A 294 -10.36 -3.84 -12.02
C THR A 294 -10.48 -3.37 -13.46
N TYR A 295 -11.58 -2.69 -13.77
CA TYR A 295 -11.91 -2.21 -15.12
C TYR A 295 -11.84 -0.68 -15.16
N GLU A 296 -10.71 -0.15 -15.59
CA GLU A 296 -10.54 1.29 -15.78
C GLU A 296 -11.15 1.75 -17.11
N VAL A 297 -11.58 3.02 -17.16
CA VAL A 297 -12.11 3.68 -18.35
C VAL A 297 -11.23 4.87 -18.71
N LEU A 298 -10.88 4.96 -19.99
CA LEU A 298 -10.01 5.98 -20.54
C LEU A 298 -10.80 7.00 -21.37
N ASP A 299 -10.15 8.13 -21.63
CA ASP A 299 -10.58 9.01 -22.71
C ASP A 299 -9.94 8.51 -23.99
N TRP A 300 -10.68 8.53 -25.09
CA TRP A 300 -10.15 8.10 -26.37
C TRP A 300 -9.36 9.22 -27.06
N ASP A 301 -10.00 10.35 -27.32
CA ASP A 301 -9.39 11.48 -28.05
C ASP A 301 -9.35 12.77 -27.23
N THR A 302 -10.40 13.05 -26.46
CA THR A 302 -10.54 14.30 -25.71
C THR A 302 -10.44 14.02 -24.22
N THR A 303 -9.47 14.66 -23.55
CA THR A 303 -9.34 14.61 -22.09
C THR A 303 -10.55 15.24 -21.43
N THR A 304 -11.22 14.49 -20.56
CA THR A 304 -12.31 15.00 -19.72
C THR A 304 -11.94 14.89 -18.23
N THR A 305 -12.68 15.57 -17.34
CA THR A 305 -12.42 15.56 -15.89
C THR A 305 -13.55 14.92 -15.07
N GLY A 306 -14.73 14.75 -15.68
CA GLY A 306 -15.91 14.17 -15.05
C GLY A 306 -16.04 12.65 -15.23
N ASN A 307 -17.27 12.15 -15.11
CA ASN A 307 -17.65 10.74 -15.32
C ASN A 307 -18.14 10.45 -16.75
N THR A 308 -17.94 11.37 -17.68
CA THR A 308 -18.28 11.27 -19.10
C THR A 308 -17.00 11.19 -19.94
N PRO A 309 -16.36 10.01 -20.03
CA PRO A 309 -15.21 9.82 -20.90
C PRO A 309 -15.55 10.12 -22.35
N SER A 310 -14.57 10.57 -23.13
CA SER A 310 -14.73 10.60 -24.59
C SER A 310 -14.80 9.16 -25.13
N PRO A 311 -15.89 8.76 -25.81
CA PRO A 311 -16.03 7.41 -26.33
C PRO A 311 -15.15 7.21 -27.56
N VAL A 312 -14.83 5.94 -27.85
CA VAL A 312 -14.24 5.49 -29.12
C VAL A 312 -15.22 5.71 -30.27
N ALA A 313 -16.49 5.41 -30.03
CA ALA A 313 -17.56 5.58 -31.00
C ALA A 313 -18.88 5.89 -30.29
N THR A 314 -19.69 6.75 -30.91
CA THR A 314 -21.06 7.04 -30.47
C THR A 314 -22.08 6.30 -31.33
N ASN A 315 -23.24 5.99 -30.76
CA ASN A 315 -24.33 5.26 -31.43
C ASN A 315 -23.85 3.96 -32.12
N SER A 316 -22.98 3.21 -31.45
CA SER A 316 -22.34 2.02 -31.98
C SER A 316 -22.25 0.92 -30.92
N THR A 317 -21.95 -0.29 -31.39
CA THR A 317 -21.74 -1.48 -30.57
C THR A 317 -20.34 -2.03 -30.79
N ILE A 318 -19.82 -2.79 -29.83
CA ILE A 318 -18.52 -3.45 -30.01
C ILE A 318 -18.57 -4.36 -31.24
N THR A 319 -19.63 -5.16 -31.39
CA THR A 319 -19.81 -6.07 -32.53
C THR A 319 -19.77 -5.35 -33.87
N THR A 320 -20.40 -4.18 -33.98
CA THR A 320 -20.34 -3.37 -35.21
C THR A 320 -18.91 -2.98 -35.53
N LEU A 321 -18.18 -2.44 -34.56
CA LEU A 321 -16.78 -2.02 -34.74
C LEU A 321 -15.87 -3.21 -35.09
N MET A 322 -16.06 -4.36 -34.45
CA MET A 322 -15.29 -5.58 -34.75
C MET A 322 -15.56 -6.08 -36.18
N THR A 323 -16.80 -5.96 -36.66
CA THR A 323 -17.18 -6.34 -38.04
C THR A 323 -16.61 -5.36 -39.07
N SER A 324 -16.45 -4.08 -38.71
CA SER A 324 -15.85 -3.03 -39.55
C SER A 324 -14.31 -3.07 -39.60
N GLY A 325 -13.67 -4.15 -39.12
CA GLY A 325 -12.22 -4.32 -39.16
C GLY A 325 -11.51 -4.10 -37.82
N GLY A 326 -12.25 -3.79 -36.75
CA GLY A 326 -11.73 -3.60 -35.40
C GLY A 326 -11.52 -2.15 -35.01
N ILE A 327 -10.94 -1.96 -33.82
CA ILE A 327 -10.66 -0.65 -33.23
C ILE A 327 -9.15 -0.42 -33.23
N VAL A 328 -8.67 0.61 -33.92
CA VAL A 328 -7.25 0.97 -33.99
C VAL A 328 -6.90 1.90 -32.83
N SER A 329 -6.01 1.48 -31.93
CA SER A 329 -5.48 2.38 -30.90
C SER A 329 -4.18 3.02 -31.37
N SER A 330 -4.17 4.35 -31.43
CA SER A 330 -2.95 5.12 -31.71
C SER A 330 -1.93 5.04 -30.58
N SER A 331 -2.38 4.73 -29.35
CA SER A 331 -1.52 4.69 -28.15
C SER A 331 -0.53 3.53 -28.14
N ASP A 332 -0.93 2.38 -28.66
CA ASP A 332 -0.13 1.15 -28.68
C ASP A 332 0.10 0.62 -30.12
N GLY A 333 -0.51 1.24 -31.13
CA GLY A 333 -0.34 0.89 -32.54
C GLY A 333 -1.03 -0.40 -32.94
N ILE A 334 -1.97 -0.91 -32.12
CA ILE A 334 -2.65 -2.18 -32.35
C ILE A 334 -4.07 -1.96 -32.89
N THR A 335 -4.46 -2.79 -33.86
CA THR A 335 -5.85 -2.98 -34.26
C THR A 335 -6.46 -4.13 -33.45
N TYR A 336 -7.40 -3.81 -32.58
CA TYR A 336 -8.10 -4.78 -31.74
C TYR A 336 -9.33 -5.33 -32.47
N ASN A 337 -9.40 -6.65 -32.61
CA ASN A 337 -10.45 -7.36 -33.34
C ASN A 337 -10.67 -8.77 -32.76
N MET A 338 -11.59 -9.55 -33.32
CA MET A 338 -11.94 -10.89 -32.82
C MET A 338 -10.81 -11.93 -32.90
N THR A 339 -9.67 -11.63 -33.54
CA THR A 339 -8.50 -12.52 -33.57
C THR A 339 -7.57 -12.35 -32.37
N ASN A 340 -7.63 -11.21 -31.68
CA ASN A 340 -6.74 -10.87 -30.56
C ASN A 340 -7.49 -10.43 -29.29
N GLY A 341 -8.76 -10.84 -29.18
CA GLY A 341 -9.59 -10.62 -28.01
C GLY A 341 -10.94 -11.28 -28.14
N ASN A 342 -11.71 -11.23 -27.05
CA ASN A 342 -13.03 -11.83 -26.97
C ASN A 342 -14.03 -10.84 -26.36
N ILE A 343 -15.29 -10.94 -26.79
CA ILE A 343 -16.41 -10.20 -26.18
C ILE A 343 -17.06 -11.11 -25.14
N SER A 344 -17.25 -10.58 -23.94
CA SER A 344 -17.92 -11.23 -22.82
C SER A 344 -18.82 -10.25 -22.08
N ILE A 345 -19.74 -10.74 -21.24
CA ILE A 345 -20.56 -9.87 -20.39
C ILE A 345 -19.85 -9.73 -19.05
N ILE A 346 -19.43 -8.51 -18.73
CA ILE A 346 -18.79 -8.15 -17.46
C ILE A 346 -19.63 -7.05 -16.81
N ASN A 347 -19.96 -7.20 -15.53
CA ASN A 347 -20.75 -6.20 -14.79
C ASN A 347 -22.04 -5.78 -15.52
N GLY A 348 -22.66 -6.72 -16.24
CA GLY A 348 -23.89 -6.49 -17.00
C GLY A 348 -23.74 -5.80 -18.36
N ILE A 349 -22.51 -5.57 -18.84
CA ILE A 349 -22.25 -4.92 -20.13
C ILE A 349 -21.37 -5.76 -21.06
N ASN A 350 -21.57 -5.62 -22.37
CA ASN A 350 -20.69 -6.22 -23.36
C ASN A 350 -19.30 -5.58 -23.26
N THR A 351 -18.29 -6.42 -23.05
CA THR A 351 -16.91 -6.02 -22.84
C THR A 351 -15.99 -6.85 -23.71
N TYR A 352 -15.25 -6.17 -24.59
CA TYR A 352 -14.12 -6.76 -25.27
C TYR A 352 -12.91 -6.77 -24.34
N ILE A 353 -12.18 -7.87 -24.30
CA ILE A 353 -10.91 -8.00 -23.57
C ILE A 353 -9.86 -8.55 -24.54
N ALA A 354 -8.75 -7.82 -24.70
CA ALA A 354 -7.61 -8.30 -25.47
C ALA A 354 -6.98 -9.54 -24.83
N THR A 355 -6.52 -10.49 -25.64
CA THR A 355 -5.85 -11.72 -25.14
C THR A 355 -4.40 -11.48 -24.73
N THR A 356 -3.76 -10.47 -25.30
CA THR A 356 -2.37 -10.11 -25.01
C THR A 356 -2.32 -8.84 -24.15
N PRO A 357 -1.38 -8.76 -23.19
CA PRO A 357 -1.14 -7.52 -22.47
C PRO A 357 -0.72 -6.37 -23.40
N ILE A 358 -1.00 -5.15 -22.97
CA ILE A 358 -0.51 -3.93 -23.62
C ILE A 358 1.02 -3.94 -23.57
N ILE A 359 1.64 -3.70 -24.71
CA ILE A 359 3.11 -3.57 -24.82
C ILE A 359 3.56 -2.19 -24.37
N ASN A 360 4.83 -2.06 -23.98
CA ASN A 360 5.43 -0.78 -23.59
C ASN A 360 4.69 -0.12 -22.42
N GLU A 361 4.40 -0.92 -21.40
CA GLU A 361 3.67 -0.50 -20.22
C GLU A 361 4.18 -1.21 -18.98
N THR A 362 4.25 -0.51 -17.85
CA THR A 362 4.63 -1.07 -16.56
C THR A 362 3.47 -1.87 -15.97
N GLY A 363 3.78 -3.05 -15.42
CA GLY A 363 2.76 -3.99 -14.94
C GLY A 363 2.11 -4.79 -16.07
N THR A 364 1.05 -5.54 -15.76
CA THR A 364 0.32 -6.34 -16.76
C THR A 364 -1.11 -5.85 -16.87
N ARG A 365 -1.43 -5.21 -17.98
CA ARG A 365 -2.76 -4.65 -18.26
C ARG A 365 -3.23 -5.10 -19.64
N TYR A 366 -4.54 -5.24 -19.79
CA TYR A 366 -5.16 -5.68 -21.04
C TYR A 366 -6.07 -4.59 -21.57
N ARG A 367 -5.97 -4.28 -22.86
CA ARG A 367 -6.91 -3.34 -23.48
C ARG A 367 -8.33 -3.89 -23.40
N THR A 368 -9.26 -3.04 -23.03
CA THR A 368 -10.69 -3.35 -23.04
C THR A 368 -11.49 -2.32 -23.81
N PHE A 369 -12.66 -2.74 -24.28
CA PHE A 369 -13.70 -1.84 -24.79
C PHE A 369 -15.04 -2.20 -24.18
N TYR A 370 -15.83 -1.19 -23.83
CA TYR A 370 -17.08 -1.35 -23.09
C TYR A 370 -18.24 -0.75 -23.87
N GLU A 371 -19.30 -1.53 -24.05
CA GLU A 371 -20.55 -1.05 -24.65
C GLU A 371 -21.48 -0.54 -23.55
N LEU A 372 -21.76 0.76 -23.55
CA LEU A 372 -22.61 1.38 -22.53
C LEU A 372 -23.37 2.57 -23.10
N ASN A 373 -24.68 2.64 -22.82
CA ASN A 373 -25.56 3.75 -23.21
C ASN A 373 -25.47 4.12 -24.71
N GLY A 374 -25.35 3.12 -25.59
CA GLY A 374 -25.24 3.30 -27.04
C GLY A 374 -23.86 3.78 -27.52
N ASN A 375 -22.84 3.81 -26.66
CA ASN A 375 -21.48 4.18 -27.01
C ASN A 375 -20.50 3.04 -26.72
N VAL A 376 -19.32 3.11 -27.35
CA VAL A 376 -18.19 2.25 -27.03
C VAL A 376 -17.09 3.06 -26.37
N TYR A 377 -16.66 2.66 -25.18
CA TYR A 377 -15.59 3.31 -24.41
C TYR A 377 -14.33 2.45 -24.39
N ALA A 378 -13.16 3.08 -24.34
CA ALA A 378 -11.90 2.38 -24.17
C ALA A 378 -11.55 2.25 -22.69
N GLY A 379 -10.78 1.21 -22.36
CA GLY A 379 -10.34 0.96 -20.99
C GLY A 379 -9.08 0.13 -20.90
N VAL A 380 -8.78 -0.23 -19.66
CA VAL A 380 -7.82 -1.28 -19.34
C VAL A 380 -8.36 -2.17 -18.23
N LEU A 381 -8.05 -3.46 -18.32
CA LEU A 381 -8.27 -4.46 -17.28
C LEU A 381 -6.95 -4.72 -16.55
N LEU A 382 -6.98 -4.57 -15.23
CA LEU A 382 -5.99 -5.13 -14.32
C LEU A 382 -6.61 -6.37 -13.69
N LYS A 383 -5.97 -7.53 -13.87
CA LYS A 383 -6.48 -8.79 -13.31
C LYS A 383 -6.16 -8.90 -11.82
N ASP A 384 -6.99 -9.62 -11.08
CA ASP A 384 -6.70 -9.98 -9.69
C ASP A 384 -5.28 -10.58 -9.55
N GLY A 385 -4.57 -10.16 -8.50
CA GLY A 385 -3.19 -10.59 -8.23
C GLY A 385 -2.12 -9.95 -9.14
N SER A 386 -2.49 -9.08 -10.08
CA SER A 386 -1.52 -8.37 -10.91
C SER A 386 -0.78 -7.31 -10.10
N ILE A 387 0.53 -7.20 -10.30
CA ILE A 387 1.31 -6.12 -9.71
C ILE A 387 1.03 -4.83 -10.50
N ALA A 388 0.61 -3.78 -9.79
CA ALA A 388 0.53 -2.44 -10.35
C ALA A 388 1.95 -1.98 -10.72
N GLY A 389 2.14 -1.59 -11.98
CA GLY A 389 3.42 -1.09 -12.46
C GLY A 389 3.90 0.16 -11.73
N GLY A 390 5.22 0.41 -11.79
CA GLY A 390 5.82 1.67 -11.40
C GLY A 390 5.76 2.72 -12.51
N MET A 391 6.62 3.74 -12.43
CA MET A 391 6.81 4.68 -13.53
C MET A 391 7.83 4.11 -14.53
N PRO A 392 7.60 4.16 -15.84
CA PRO A 392 8.63 3.83 -16.81
C PRO A 392 9.77 4.84 -16.74
N PHE A 393 10.99 4.39 -17.02
CA PHE A 393 12.17 5.26 -16.97
C PHE A 393 12.94 5.27 -18.28
N TYR A 394 13.63 6.38 -18.51
CA TYR A 394 14.38 6.61 -19.73
C TYR A 394 15.78 6.03 -19.57
N VAL A 395 16.21 5.25 -20.56
CA VAL A 395 17.57 4.73 -20.68
C VAL A 395 18.17 5.18 -22.01
N ALA A 396 19.49 5.33 -22.05
CA ALA A 396 20.18 5.64 -23.30
C ALA A 396 19.88 4.55 -24.34
N ALA A 397 19.57 4.97 -25.58
CA ALA A 397 19.27 4.02 -26.65
C ALA A 397 20.51 3.14 -26.95
N PRO A 398 20.37 1.80 -26.99
CA PRO A 398 21.49 0.92 -27.29
C PRO A 398 22.10 1.24 -28.67
N GLY A 399 23.41 1.50 -28.70
CA GLY A 399 24.15 1.68 -29.94
C GLY A 399 24.08 3.06 -30.59
N THR A 400 23.43 4.06 -29.98
CA THR A 400 23.46 5.44 -30.48
C THR A 400 23.97 6.43 -29.42
N PRO A 401 24.82 7.42 -29.80
CA PRO A 401 25.24 8.50 -28.89
C PRO A 401 24.10 9.48 -28.55
N SER A 402 23.01 9.45 -29.32
CA SER A 402 21.83 10.28 -29.14
C SER A 402 20.57 9.41 -29.31
N GLY A 403 19.63 9.57 -28.39
CA GLY A 403 18.39 8.80 -28.35
C GLY A 403 18.17 8.11 -27.00
N TYR A 404 16.92 7.77 -26.74
CA TYR A 404 16.50 7.07 -25.53
C TYR A 404 15.51 5.96 -25.87
N THR A 405 15.45 4.95 -25.02
CA THR A 405 14.33 4.02 -24.95
C THR A 405 13.69 4.10 -23.56
N LYS A 406 12.46 3.60 -23.43
CA LYS A 406 11.79 3.50 -22.14
C LYS A 406 11.89 2.07 -21.64
N ASP A 407 12.28 1.92 -20.38
CA ASP A 407 12.23 0.67 -19.65
C ASP A 407 10.95 0.64 -18.81
N TYR A 408 10.19 -0.44 -18.97
CA TYR A 408 8.88 -0.68 -18.36
C TYR A 408 8.91 -1.78 -17.28
N SER A 409 10.10 -2.20 -16.86
CA SER A 409 10.29 -3.21 -15.82
C SER A 409 9.97 -2.79 -14.37
N PRO A 410 9.85 -1.49 -13.98
CA PRO A 410 9.55 -1.16 -12.58
C PRO A 410 8.22 -1.72 -12.09
N THR A 411 8.27 -2.42 -10.95
CA THR A 411 7.12 -3.03 -10.26
C THR A 411 6.90 -2.46 -8.86
N TYR A 412 7.42 -1.26 -8.61
CA TYR A 412 7.37 -0.61 -7.30
C TYR A 412 6.91 0.84 -7.44
N GLN A 413 6.39 1.38 -6.35
CA GLN A 413 6.02 2.77 -6.21
C GLN A 413 6.85 3.43 -5.12
N ILE A 414 7.00 4.75 -5.23
CA ILE A 414 7.73 5.57 -4.27
C ILE A 414 6.83 6.67 -3.70
N ARG A 415 7.00 6.97 -2.42
CA ARG A 415 6.53 8.20 -1.78
C ARG A 415 7.68 8.87 -1.05
N LEU A 416 7.73 10.19 -1.07
CA LEU A 416 8.78 10.96 -0.40
C LEU A 416 8.30 11.43 0.97
N ASN A 417 9.21 11.58 1.92
CA ASN A 417 8.88 12.35 3.12
C ASN A 417 8.99 13.86 2.87
N LYS A 418 8.50 14.66 3.82
CA LYS A 418 8.52 16.13 3.71
C LYS A 418 9.91 16.69 3.42
N ILE A 419 10.93 16.18 4.11
CA ILE A 419 12.30 16.68 4.02
C ILE A 419 12.89 16.41 2.63
N ALA A 420 12.57 15.27 2.03
CA ALA A 420 12.96 14.96 0.66
C ALA A 420 12.26 15.88 -0.35
N ILE A 421 10.96 16.12 -0.23
CA ILE A 421 10.25 17.09 -1.08
C ILE A 421 10.86 18.49 -0.95
N ASP A 422 11.10 18.96 0.27
CA ASP A 422 11.70 20.28 0.49
C ASP A 422 13.14 20.37 -0.07
N SER A 423 13.86 19.24 -0.15
CA SER A 423 15.17 19.16 -0.80
C SER A 423 15.03 19.25 -2.32
N LEU A 424 14.07 18.55 -2.93
CA LEU A 424 13.78 18.65 -4.36
C LEU A 424 13.36 20.08 -4.76
N LYS A 425 12.45 20.69 -4.00
CA LYS A 425 12.04 22.10 -4.20
C LYS A 425 13.22 23.07 -4.20
N SER A 426 14.26 22.79 -3.41
CA SER A 426 15.46 23.62 -3.35
C SER A 426 16.46 23.31 -4.47
N ALA A 427 16.35 22.14 -5.10
CA ALA A 427 17.31 21.64 -6.07
C ALA A 427 16.91 21.91 -7.52
N VAL A 428 15.60 21.94 -7.81
CA VAL A 428 15.09 22.26 -9.15
C VAL A 428 15.48 23.68 -9.58
N THR A 429 15.76 23.85 -10.86
CA THR A 429 16.27 25.11 -11.45
C THR A 429 15.17 25.99 -12.06
N PHE A 430 13.90 25.59 -11.88
CA PHE A 430 12.72 26.16 -12.53
C PHE A 430 11.51 26.12 -11.59
#